data_AF-A0A6A6LCM7-F1
#
_entry.id   AF-A0A6A6LCM7-F1
#
_cell.length_a   1.000
_cell.length_b   1.000
_cell.length_c   1.000
_cell.angle_alpha   90.00
_cell.angle_beta   90.00
_cell.angle_gamma   90.00
#
_symmetry.space_group_name_H-M   'P 1'
#
loop_
_entity.id
_entity.type
_entity.pdbx_description
1 polymer ?
#
loop_
_entity_poly.entity_id
_entity_poly.type
_entity_poly.pdbx_seq_one_letter_code
_entity_poly.pdbx_strand_id
1 'polypeptide(L)'
;MIVRAGTTLERHNTRRCPWKILAASQDNSARVTMASAPGFNMACWSAENATKAYLRALKMGKRSKEPDMAEFISALAAGNNAQLMVVASARVAGSTTLPLVAAAQQTGGQVMCILSTESDFIASRNSLGPYADCVKFVIGDAKALLLSDYKRADFVLIDCNIDDCEGVFRAARECGRNGRRLIIGFNAFQGSWPNEFKTHFLPIGEGLLVTRIGGKVDDGSGQRKK
;
A
#
# COMPACT_ATOMS: atom_id res chain seq x y z
N MET A 1 -45.32 37.42 -24.75
CA MET A 1 -45.31 37.19 -23.28
C MET A 1 -44.67 35.83 -23.06
N ILE A 2 -43.35 35.73 -22.86
CA ILE A 2 -42.60 35.84 -21.60
C ILE A 2 -43.10 34.88 -20.49
N VAL A 3 -42.37 33.77 -20.36
CA VAL A 3 -41.83 33.07 -19.17
C VAL A 3 -42.37 33.44 -17.77
N ARG A 4 -42.80 32.46 -16.94
CA ARG A 4 -42.06 31.93 -15.76
C ARG A 4 -42.87 31.00 -14.83
N ALA A 5 -42.09 30.09 -14.23
CA ALA A 5 -42.41 29.07 -13.24
C ALA A 5 -42.72 29.62 -11.82
N GLY A 6 -43.28 28.76 -10.97
CA GLY A 6 -43.36 28.96 -9.52
C GLY A 6 -43.48 27.62 -8.77
N THR A 7 -42.38 27.19 -8.16
CA THR A 7 -42.25 26.10 -7.19
C THR A 7 -42.60 26.56 -5.78
N THR A 8 -43.24 25.71 -4.98
CA THR A 8 -43.35 25.90 -3.52
C THR A 8 -42.32 25.05 -2.78
N LEU A 9 -41.83 25.65 -1.71
CA LEU A 9 -40.61 25.42 -0.95
C LEU A 9 -40.93 24.65 0.33
N GLU A 10 -40.16 23.62 0.67
CA GLU A 10 -39.90 23.24 2.07
C GLU A 10 -38.40 23.09 2.29
N ARG A 11 -37.88 23.86 3.26
CA ARG A 11 -36.51 23.81 3.77
C ARG A 11 -36.50 22.83 4.93
N HIS A 12 -35.43 22.03 5.08
CA HIS A 12 -34.74 21.96 6.37
C HIS A 12 -33.30 21.39 6.27
N ASN A 13 -32.38 22.20 6.83
CA ASN A 13 -31.21 21.83 7.64
C ASN A 13 -29.97 21.20 6.97
N THR A 14 -29.07 22.07 6.51
CA THR A 14 -27.72 21.75 6.05
C THR A 14 -26.69 21.83 7.20
N ARG A 15 -26.28 20.69 7.74
CA ARG A 15 -24.98 20.56 8.45
C ARG A 15 -23.97 19.81 7.57
N ARG A 16 -23.10 20.63 6.97
CA ARG A 16 -21.75 20.41 6.41
C ARG A 16 -21.26 18.96 6.27
N CYS A 17 -21.31 18.45 5.04
CA CYS A 17 -20.29 17.57 4.46
C CYS A 17 -19.49 18.41 3.44
N PRO A 18 -18.17 18.66 3.61
CA PRO A 18 -17.41 19.43 2.65
C PRO A 18 -16.79 18.50 1.61
N TRP A 19 -17.60 17.97 0.71
CA TRP A 19 -17.12 17.38 -0.55
C TRP A 19 -17.84 18.05 -1.71
N LYS A 20 -17.70 19.38 -1.81
CA LYS A 20 -17.95 20.07 -3.08
C LYS A 20 -16.69 19.91 -3.92
N ILE A 21 -16.78 18.99 -4.87
CA ILE A 21 -15.89 18.91 -6.03
C ILE A 21 -16.00 20.27 -6.73
N LEU A 22 -14.95 21.08 -6.64
CA LEU A 22 -14.76 22.28 -7.43
C LEU A 22 -13.83 21.92 -8.57
N ALA A 23 -14.41 21.87 -9.77
CA ALA A 23 -13.67 22.03 -11.00
C ALA A 23 -13.04 23.44 -11.01
N ALA A 24 -11.72 23.51 -11.17
CA ALA A 24 -11.00 24.70 -11.57
C ALA A 24 -9.72 24.21 -12.28
N SER A 25 -9.65 24.42 -13.60
CA SER A 25 -9.13 25.64 -14.21
C SER A 25 -7.60 25.66 -14.14
N GLN A 26 -6.98 25.61 -15.32
CA GLN A 26 -5.56 25.83 -15.51
C GLN A 26 -5.20 27.23 -15.03
N ASP A 27 -4.66 27.34 -13.82
CA ASP A 27 -3.82 28.48 -13.48
C ASP A 27 -2.75 28.07 -12.47
N ASN A 28 -1.51 28.41 -12.79
CA ASN A 28 -0.29 27.86 -12.23
C ASN A 28 0.37 28.91 -11.33
N SER A 29 -0.19 29.17 -10.14
CA SER A 29 0.47 30.01 -9.12
C SER A 29 -0.28 29.98 -7.78
N ALA A 30 0.00 28.99 -6.93
CA ALA A 30 -0.20 29.12 -5.49
C ALA A 30 0.68 28.12 -4.74
N ARG A 31 1.90 28.53 -4.37
CA ARG A 31 2.68 27.85 -3.32
C ARG A 31 1.94 28.02 -2.00
N VAL A 32 1.31 26.95 -1.51
CA VAL A 32 0.81 26.88 -0.14
C VAL A 32 1.99 26.53 0.77
N THR A 33 2.54 27.54 1.43
CA THR A 33 3.56 27.35 2.47
C THR A 33 2.86 26.94 3.76
N MET A 34 2.88 25.65 4.09
CA MET A 34 2.45 25.15 5.40
C MET A 34 3.63 25.23 6.37
N ALA A 35 3.51 26.09 7.38
CA ALA A 35 4.49 26.23 8.46
C ALA A 35 4.64 24.90 9.23
N SER A 36 5.88 24.44 9.41
CA SER A 36 6.20 23.23 10.16
C SER A 36 6.21 23.49 11.66
N ALA A 37 5.35 22.80 12.42
CA ALA A 37 5.58 22.59 13.85
C ALA A 37 6.54 21.39 14.03
N PRO A 38 7.52 21.46 14.94
CA PRO A 38 8.50 20.39 15.12
C PRO A 38 7.85 19.21 15.85
N GLY A 39 7.85 18.03 15.22
CA GLY A 39 7.49 16.76 15.88
C GLY A 39 6.40 15.91 15.21
N PHE A 40 5.78 16.38 14.12
CA PHE A 40 4.72 15.62 13.44
C PHE A 40 5.08 15.31 11.99
N ASN A 41 5.83 14.22 11.75
CA ASN A 41 6.09 13.79 10.38
C ASN A 41 4.83 13.10 9.82
N MET A 42 3.96 13.89 9.18
CA MET A 42 2.81 13.35 8.45
C MET A 42 3.30 12.62 7.21
N ALA A 43 3.32 11.29 7.25
CA ALA A 43 3.16 10.52 6.02
C ALA A 43 1.74 10.78 5.51
N CYS A 44 1.57 11.86 4.74
CA CYS A 44 0.31 12.23 4.12
C CYS A 44 0.10 11.34 2.90
N TRP A 45 -1.11 10.80 2.76
CA TRP A 45 -1.49 10.03 1.58
C TRP A 45 -1.40 10.89 0.31
N SER A 46 -0.74 10.39 -0.74
CA SER A 46 -0.66 11.04 -2.05
C SER A 46 -1.66 10.41 -3.02
N ALA A 47 -2.80 11.08 -3.22
CA ALA A 47 -3.79 10.65 -4.21
C ALA A 47 -3.23 10.64 -5.64
N GLU A 48 -2.29 11.56 -5.94
CA GLU A 48 -1.62 11.64 -7.25
C GLU A 48 -0.72 10.42 -7.48
N ASN A 49 0.13 10.07 -6.51
CA ASN A 49 1.00 8.89 -6.64
C ASN A 49 0.18 7.61 -6.73
N ALA A 50 -0.88 7.49 -5.91
CA ALA A 50 -1.79 6.36 -5.96
C ALA A 50 -2.42 6.21 -7.35
N THR A 51 -2.96 7.30 -7.91
CA THR A 51 -3.61 7.29 -9.22
C THR A 51 -2.63 6.94 -10.35
N LYS A 52 -1.43 7.53 -10.35
CA LYS A 52 -0.41 7.23 -11.36
C LYS A 52 0.05 5.78 -11.29
N ALA A 53 0.25 5.23 -10.08
CA ALA A 53 0.65 3.85 -9.89
C ALA A 53 -0.45 2.87 -10.31
N TYR A 54 -1.71 3.16 -9.98
CA TYR A 54 -2.89 2.42 -10.45
C TYR A 54 -2.90 2.32 -11.98
N LEU A 55 -2.88 3.48 -12.67
CA LEU A 55 -2.89 3.55 -14.13
C LEU A 55 -1.69 2.88 -14.79
N ARG A 56 -0.54 2.87 -14.10
CA ARG A 56 0.68 2.23 -14.58
C ARG A 56 0.62 0.72 -14.42
N ALA A 57 0.11 0.21 -13.31
CA ALA A 57 -0.14 -1.22 -13.11
C ALA A 57 -1.09 -1.77 -14.19
N LEU A 58 -2.17 -1.04 -14.51
CA LEU A 58 -3.09 -1.39 -15.61
C LEU A 58 -2.39 -1.56 -16.97
N LYS A 59 -1.33 -0.80 -17.23
CA LYS A 59 -0.56 -0.88 -18.48
C LYS A 59 0.47 -2.03 -18.46
N MET A 60 0.96 -2.39 -17.29
CA MET A 60 1.94 -3.47 -17.10
C MET A 60 1.28 -4.85 -17.05
N GLY A 61 0.03 -4.94 -16.58
CA GLY A 61 -0.74 -6.18 -16.52
C GLY A 61 -1.22 -6.65 -17.90
N LYS A 62 -1.39 -7.97 -18.07
CA LYS A 62 -2.09 -8.55 -19.22
C LYS A 62 -3.61 -8.43 -18.96
N ARG A 63 -4.36 -7.85 -19.90
CA ARG A 63 -5.80 -7.48 -19.78
C ARG A 63 -6.80 -8.64 -19.65
N SER A 64 -6.39 -9.81 -19.15
CA SER A 64 -7.19 -11.04 -19.20
C SER A 64 -7.94 -11.39 -17.90
N LYS A 65 -7.75 -10.66 -16.80
CA LYS A 65 -8.56 -10.77 -15.57
C LYS A 65 -8.80 -9.38 -14.98
N GLU A 66 -9.93 -9.28 -14.27
CA GLU A 66 -10.45 -8.07 -13.61
C GLU A 66 -9.35 -7.31 -12.84
N PRO A 67 -9.23 -5.98 -13.04
CA PRO A 67 -8.19 -5.18 -12.39
C PRO A 67 -8.58 -4.99 -10.92
N ASP A 68 -8.12 -5.88 -10.06
CA ASP A 68 -8.59 -5.89 -8.68
C ASP A 68 -7.41 -5.83 -7.70
N MET A 69 -6.52 -6.82 -7.73
CA MET A 69 -5.45 -6.90 -6.73
C MET A 69 -4.23 -6.04 -7.07
N ALA A 70 -3.72 -6.16 -8.30
CA ALA A 70 -2.45 -5.58 -8.70
C ALA A 70 -2.48 -4.04 -8.66
N GLU A 71 -3.54 -3.46 -9.20
CA GLU A 71 -3.77 -2.04 -9.24
C GLU A 71 -4.07 -1.46 -7.86
N PHE A 72 -4.79 -2.21 -7.02
CA PHE A 72 -5.02 -1.82 -5.63
C PHE A 72 -3.71 -1.77 -4.84
N ILE A 73 -2.88 -2.81 -4.93
CA ILE A 73 -1.57 -2.86 -4.26
C ILE A 73 -0.68 -1.71 -4.72
N SER A 74 -0.62 -1.44 -6.04
CA SER A 74 0.23 -0.36 -6.56
C SER A 74 -0.23 1.02 -6.07
N ALA A 75 -1.54 1.28 -6.11
CA ALA A 75 -2.13 2.52 -5.61
C ALA A 75 -1.86 2.69 -4.11
N LEU A 76 -2.02 1.62 -3.34
CA LEU A 76 -1.86 1.63 -1.89
C LEU A 76 -0.40 1.83 -1.47
N ALA A 77 0.55 1.18 -2.14
CA ALA A 77 1.98 1.40 -1.92
C ALA A 77 2.41 2.83 -2.28
N ALA A 78 2.06 3.28 -3.49
CA ALA A 78 2.47 4.59 -3.98
C ALA A 78 1.81 5.75 -3.23
N GLY A 79 0.53 5.60 -2.87
CA GLY A 79 -0.19 6.59 -2.10
C GLY A 79 0.33 6.74 -0.67
N ASN A 80 0.91 5.68 -0.08
CA ASN A 80 1.64 5.78 1.20
C ASN A 80 3.10 6.26 1.03
N ASN A 81 3.52 6.61 -0.19
CA ASN A 81 4.87 7.00 -0.52
C ASN A 81 5.95 5.97 -0.10
N ALA A 82 5.65 4.68 -0.26
CA ALA A 82 6.55 3.61 0.15
C ALA A 82 7.94 3.73 -0.49
N GLN A 83 8.99 3.66 0.32
CA GLN A 83 10.38 3.82 -0.10
C GLN A 83 11.13 2.48 -0.13
N LEU A 84 10.81 1.55 0.78
CA LEU A 84 11.41 0.21 0.82
C LEU A 84 10.29 -0.84 0.85
N MET A 85 9.99 -1.34 -0.34
CA MET A 85 8.97 -2.36 -0.59
C MET A 85 9.61 -3.74 -0.64
N VAL A 86 9.12 -4.67 0.16
CA VAL A 86 9.63 -6.06 0.20
C VAL A 86 8.52 -7.03 -0.16
N VAL A 87 8.77 -7.94 -1.09
CA VAL A 87 7.90 -9.07 -1.40
C VAL A 87 8.53 -10.33 -0.83
N ALA A 88 7.78 -11.08 -0.01
CA ALA A 88 8.10 -12.46 0.34
C ALA A 88 7.25 -13.38 -0.55
N SER A 89 7.87 -14.07 -1.50
CA SER A 89 7.18 -14.90 -2.48
C SER A 89 7.34 -16.39 -2.15
N ALA A 90 6.24 -17.14 -2.24
CA ALA A 90 6.26 -18.59 -1.99
C ALA A 90 6.99 -19.35 -3.10
N ARG A 91 6.91 -18.83 -4.34
CA ARG A 91 7.48 -19.41 -5.56
C ARG A 91 7.89 -18.27 -6.50
N VAL A 92 7.90 -18.52 -7.81
CA VAL A 92 8.12 -17.55 -8.89
C VAL A 92 7.39 -16.22 -8.66
N ALA A 93 8.14 -15.15 -8.47
CA ALA A 93 7.68 -13.78 -8.41
C ALA A 93 7.32 -13.29 -9.82
N GLY A 94 6.09 -13.57 -10.22
CA GLY A 94 5.51 -13.17 -11.50
C GLY A 94 4.86 -11.80 -11.46
N SER A 95 3.66 -11.70 -12.06
CA SER A 95 2.88 -10.46 -12.14
C SER A 95 2.54 -9.82 -10.79
N THR A 96 2.68 -10.55 -9.69
CA THR A 96 2.44 -10.07 -8.31
C THR A 96 3.48 -9.05 -7.84
N THR A 97 4.65 -8.97 -8.48
CA THR A 97 5.70 -7.99 -8.15
C THR A 97 5.58 -6.70 -8.97
N LEU A 98 4.95 -6.74 -10.15
CA LEU A 98 4.74 -5.58 -11.01
C LEU A 98 4.02 -4.40 -10.33
N PRO A 99 3.02 -4.61 -9.44
CA PRO A 99 2.42 -3.53 -8.66
C PRO A 99 3.42 -2.68 -7.90
N LEU A 100 4.43 -3.31 -7.30
CA LEU A 100 5.44 -2.60 -6.51
C LEU A 100 6.47 -1.92 -7.41
N VAL A 101 6.77 -2.49 -8.57
CA VAL A 101 7.58 -1.81 -9.59
C VAL A 101 6.86 -0.54 -10.06
N ALA A 102 5.55 -0.62 -10.33
CA ALA A 102 4.74 0.54 -10.71
C ALA A 102 4.73 1.61 -9.60
N ALA A 103 4.61 1.19 -8.34
CA ALA A 103 4.64 2.09 -7.19
C ALA A 103 6.02 2.75 -6.99
N ALA A 104 7.11 1.98 -7.04
CA ALA A 104 8.49 2.46 -6.93
C ALA A 104 8.81 3.53 -7.96
N GLN A 105 8.33 3.38 -9.19
CA GLN A 105 8.50 4.37 -10.25
C GLN A 105 7.74 5.68 -9.99
N GLN A 106 6.74 5.69 -9.09
CA GLN A 106 6.06 6.92 -8.66
C GLN A 106 6.69 7.53 -7.39
N THR A 107 7.20 6.70 -6.49
CA THR A 107 7.70 7.15 -5.19
C THR A 107 9.21 7.38 -5.14
N GLY A 108 9.95 6.92 -6.16
CA GLY A 108 11.40 6.81 -6.13
C GLY A 108 11.93 5.69 -5.21
N GLY A 109 11.04 4.82 -4.74
CA GLY A 109 11.38 3.71 -3.84
C GLY A 109 12.09 2.53 -4.52
N GLN A 110 12.38 1.51 -3.74
CA GLN A 110 13.03 0.28 -4.19
C GLN A 110 12.18 -0.95 -3.87
N VAL A 111 12.25 -1.96 -4.74
CA VAL A 111 11.56 -3.24 -4.58
C VAL A 111 12.57 -4.35 -4.33
N MET A 112 12.40 -5.06 -3.22
CA MET A 112 13.15 -6.27 -2.87
C MET A 112 12.22 -7.48 -3.01
N CYS A 113 12.67 -8.56 -3.62
CA CYS A 113 11.92 -9.80 -3.72
C CYS A 113 12.72 -10.93 -3.07
N ILE A 114 12.15 -11.53 -2.03
CA ILE A 114 12.71 -12.67 -1.32
C ILE A 114 12.11 -13.94 -1.94
N LEU A 115 12.99 -14.85 -2.33
CA LEU A 115 12.66 -16.15 -2.92
C LEU A 115 13.34 -17.27 -2.14
N SER A 116 12.74 -18.46 -2.11
CA SER A 116 13.29 -19.59 -1.37
C SER A 116 14.36 -20.36 -2.15
N THR A 117 14.35 -20.31 -3.49
CA THR A 117 15.21 -21.14 -4.34
C THR A 117 15.82 -20.39 -5.54
N GLU A 118 16.96 -20.88 -6.03
CA GLU A 118 17.61 -20.39 -7.26
C GLU A 118 16.74 -20.63 -8.51
N SER A 119 16.01 -21.76 -8.55
CA SER A 119 15.08 -22.04 -9.65
C SER A 119 13.96 -21.01 -9.72
N ASP A 120 13.42 -20.60 -8.58
CA ASP A 120 12.41 -19.54 -8.54
C ASP A 120 13.02 -18.20 -8.94
N PHE A 121 14.28 -17.91 -8.60
CA PHE A 121 14.97 -16.69 -9.03
C PHE A 121 15.06 -16.59 -10.55
N ILE A 122 15.57 -17.62 -11.22
CA ILE A 122 15.71 -17.64 -12.68
C ILE A 122 14.33 -17.50 -13.34
N ALA A 123 13.35 -18.28 -12.88
CA ALA A 123 11.99 -18.23 -13.41
C ALA A 123 11.34 -16.86 -13.19
N SER A 124 11.56 -16.22 -12.03
CA SER A 124 11.01 -14.90 -11.70
C SER A 124 11.57 -13.84 -12.62
N ARG A 125 12.90 -13.84 -12.81
CA ARG A 125 13.58 -12.91 -13.70
C ARG A 125 13.05 -13.02 -15.13
N ASN A 126 12.91 -14.24 -15.63
CA ASN A 126 12.35 -14.51 -16.95
C ASN A 126 10.89 -14.05 -17.06
N SER A 127 10.09 -14.27 -16.02
CA SER A 127 8.67 -13.90 -16.01
C SER A 127 8.43 -12.39 -15.98
N LEU A 128 9.30 -11.62 -15.31
CA LEU A 128 9.24 -10.16 -15.28
C LEU A 128 9.79 -9.51 -16.55
N GLY A 129 10.63 -10.23 -17.30
CA GLY A 129 11.23 -9.76 -18.55
C GLY A 129 11.92 -8.40 -18.37
N PRO A 130 11.49 -7.34 -19.09
CA PRO A 130 12.15 -6.03 -19.02
C PRO A 130 12.04 -5.35 -17.65
N TYR A 131 11.14 -5.81 -16.77
CA TYR A 131 10.98 -5.25 -15.43
C TYR A 131 11.86 -5.92 -14.38
N ALA A 132 12.60 -6.98 -14.74
CA ALA A 132 13.44 -7.72 -13.81
C ALA A 132 14.50 -6.83 -13.15
N ASP A 133 15.11 -5.91 -13.91
CA ASP A 133 16.15 -5.02 -13.41
C ASP A 133 15.60 -3.91 -12.47
N CYS A 134 14.27 -3.77 -12.38
CA CYS A 134 13.61 -2.89 -11.41
C CYS A 134 13.42 -3.56 -10.03
N VAL A 135 13.78 -4.84 -9.89
CA VAL A 135 13.58 -5.64 -8.68
C VAL A 135 14.92 -6.22 -8.23
N LYS A 136 15.25 -6.04 -6.95
CA LYS A 136 16.41 -6.68 -6.34
C LYS A 136 15.99 -8.00 -5.71
N PHE A 137 16.48 -9.11 -6.26
CA PHE A 137 16.17 -10.44 -5.75
C PHE A 137 17.16 -10.87 -4.67
N VAL A 138 16.65 -11.57 -3.66
CA VAL A 138 17.43 -12.22 -2.61
C VAL A 138 16.89 -13.62 -2.40
N ILE A 139 17.79 -14.59 -2.31
CA ILE A 139 17.43 -15.98 -2.02
C ILE A 139 17.67 -16.22 -0.52
N GLY A 140 16.66 -16.70 0.19
CA GLY A 140 16.78 -17.02 1.62
C GLY A 140 15.45 -17.12 2.35
N ASP A 141 15.54 -17.33 3.67
CA ASP A 141 14.38 -17.43 4.54
C ASP A 141 13.71 -16.06 4.75
N ALA A 142 12.46 -15.94 4.34
CA ALA A 142 11.71 -14.68 4.40
C ALA A 142 11.57 -14.15 5.82
N LYS A 143 11.33 -15.03 6.80
CA LYS A 143 11.16 -14.67 8.21
C LYS A 143 12.44 -14.07 8.78
N ALA A 144 13.57 -14.74 8.59
CA ALA A 144 14.89 -14.28 9.05
C ALA A 144 15.29 -12.95 8.39
N LEU A 145 15.12 -12.83 7.07
CA LEU A 145 15.46 -11.61 6.32
C LEU A 145 14.58 -10.42 6.72
N LEU A 146 13.28 -10.62 6.96
CA LEU A 146 12.39 -9.58 7.49
C LEU A 146 12.82 -9.14 8.91
N LEU A 147 13.27 -10.08 9.74
CA LEU A 147 13.79 -9.84 11.08
C LEU A 147 15.24 -9.33 11.12
N SER A 148 15.93 -9.17 9.99
CA SER A 148 17.33 -8.74 9.92
C SER A 148 17.52 -7.60 8.91
N ASP A 149 17.78 -7.92 7.65
CA ASP A 149 18.12 -6.96 6.58
C ASP A 149 16.97 -6.01 6.24
N TYR A 150 15.73 -6.46 6.38
CA TYR A 150 14.53 -5.73 5.97
C TYR A 150 13.70 -5.17 7.13
N LYS A 151 14.32 -4.96 8.30
CA LYS A 151 13.68 -4.29 9.45
C LYS A 151 13.12 -2.91 9.14
N ARG A 152 13.64 -2.25 8.11
CA ARG A 152 13.26 -0.88 7.72
C ARG A 152 12.22 -0.82 6.60
N ALA A 153 11.77 -1.96 6.09
CA ALA A 153 10.71 -1.98 5.08
C ALA A 153 9.49 -1.22 5.60
N ASP A 154 8.96 -0.30 4.79
CA ASP A 154 7.75 0.48 5.10
C ASP A 154 6.52 -0.11 4.40
N PHE A 155 6.72 -0.99 3.43
CA PHE A 155 5.68 -1.78 2.78
C PHE A 155 6.17 -3.22 2.59
N VAL A 156 5.38 -4.19 3.06
CA VAL A 156 5.68 -5.62 2.93
C VAL A 156 4.51 -6.33 2.27
N LEU A 157 4.77 -7.04 1.17
CA LEU A 157 3.82 -7.90 0.48
C LEU A 157 4.21 -9.36 0.71
N ILE A 158 3.27 -10.20 1.13
CA ILE A 158 3.50 -11.59 1.50
C ILE A 158 2.58 -12.46 0.65
N ASP A 159 3.16 -13.43 -0.06
CA ASP A 159 2.38 -14.51 -0.67
C ASP A 159 1.94 -15.47 0.43
N CYS A 160 0.63 -15.56 0.68
CA CYS A 160 0.09 -16.39 1.75
C CYS A 160 0.21 -17.90 1.48
N ASN A 161 0.68 -18.30 0.30
CA ASN A 161 1.05 -19.68 0.00
C ASN A 161 2.46 -20.06 0.51
N ILE A 162 3.21 -19.12 1.12
CA ILE A 162 4.54 -19.40 1.67
C ILE A 162 4.46 -20.30 2.89
N ASP A 163 5.46 -21.16 3.06
CA ASP A 163 5.61 -21.97 4.27
C ASP A 163 5.75 -21.07 5.51
N ASP A 164 5.12 -21.45 6.62
CA ASP A 164 5.04 -20.64 7.86
C ASP A 164 4.57 -19.19 7.59
N CYS A 165 3.54 -19.00 6.75
CA CYS A 165 3.05 -17.66 6.43
C CYS A 165 2.68 -16.85 7.69
N GLU A 166 2.17 -17.50 8.74
CA GLU A 166 1.90 -16.83 10.02
C GLU A 166 3.18 -16.28 10.66
N GLY A 167 4.26 -17.08 10.71
CA GLY A 167 5.55 -16.66 11.20
C GLY A 167 6.20 -15.56 10.36
N VAL A 168 6.06 -15.61 9.04
CA VAL A 168 6.51 -14.54 8.13
C VAL A 168 5.73 -13.25 8.38
N PHE A 169 4.40 -13.35 8.56
CA PHE A 169 3.56 -12.20 8.89
C PHE A 169 3.93 -11.61 10.26
N ARG A 170 4.18 -12.46 11.27
CA ARG A 170 4.65 -12.05 12.60
C ARG A 170 6.00 -11.34 12.54
N ALA A 171 6.96 -11.88 11.80
CA ALA A 171 8.25 -11.25 11.53
C ALA A 171 8.12 -9.87 10.86
N ALA A 172 7.21 -9.76 9.87
CA ALA A 172 6.89 -8.49 9.25
C ALA A 172 6.28 -7.49 10.25
N ARG A 173 5.66 -7.92 11.35
CA ARG A 173 5.11 -7.01 12.38
C ARG A 173 6.12 -6.58 13.43
N GLU A 174 7.05 -7.44 13.81
CA GLU A 174 7.98 -7.21 14.92
C GLU A 174 9.01 -6.10 14.66
N CYS A 175 9.09 -5.62 13.42
CA CYS A 175 10.03 -4.61 13.01
C CYS A 175 9.49 -3.18 13.12
N GLY A 176 10.22 -2.36 13.88
CA GLY A 176 10.10 -0.91 13.84
C GLY A 176 9.38 -0.35 15.06
N ARG A 177 10.09 -0.25 16.20
CA ARG A 177 9.58 0.39 17.43
C ARG A 177 9.05 1.82 17.21
N ASN A 178 9.39 2.49 16.10
CA ASN A 178 9.02 3.88 15.79
C ASN A 178 8.55 4.12 14.33
N GLY A 179 8.29 3.09 13.51
CA GLY A 179 8.01 3.22 12.07
C GLY A 179 6.56 2.90 11.70
N ARG A 180 5.98 3.65 10.74
CA ARG A 180 4.73 3.24 10.08
C ARG A 180 5.06 2.19 9.02
N ARG A 181 4.38 1.04 9.05
CA ARG A 181 4.54 -0.04 8.07
C ARG A 181 3.17 -0.51 7.59
N LEU A 182 3.07 -0.84 6.32
CA LEU A 182 1.91 -1.48 5.73
C LEU A 182 2.29 -2.90 5.32
N ILE A 183 1.54 -3.89 5.79
CA ILE A 183 1.74 -5.30 5.43
C ILE A 183 0.50 -5.76 4.69
N ILE A 184 0.72 -6.39 3.54
CA ILE A 184 -0.32 -6.98 2.72
C ILE A 184 -0.01 -8.47 2.52
N GLY A 185 -0.98 -9.33 2.84
CA GLY A 185 -0.97 -10.73 2.42
C GLY A 185 -1.87 -10.91 1.21
N PHE A 186 -1.43 -11.62 0.18
CA PHE A 186 -2.26 -12.01 -0.97
C PHE A 186 -2.37 -13.53 -1.05
N ASN A 187 -3.41 -14.05 -1.71
CA ASN A 187 -3.80 -15.48 -1.66
C ASN A 187 -4.26 -15.90 -0.24
N ALA A 188 -4.89 -14.98 0.48
CA ALA A 188 -5.23 -15.18 1.89
C ALA A 188 -6.56 -15.92 2.14
N PHE A 189 -7.33 -16.26 1.09
CA PHE A 189 -8.69 -16.81 1.21
C PHE A 189 -8.77 -18.13 1.99
N GLN A 190 -7.70 -18.93 1.98
CA GLN A 190 -7.69 -20.26 2.59
C GLN A 190 -7.12 -20.27 4.03
N GLY A 191 -6.67 -19.13 4.56
CA GLY A 191 -6.05 -19.05 5.88
C GLY A 191 -7.04 -18.70 6.99
N SER A 192 -6.93 -19.39 8.14
CA SER A 192 -7.46 -18.88 9.40
C SER A 192 -6.46 -17.89 9.96
N TRP A 193 -6.83 -16.62 10.03
CA TRP A 193 -5.91 -15.55 10.45
C TRP A 193 -6.18 -15.15 11.89
N PRO A 194 -5.19 -15.30 12.78
CA PRO A 194 -5.31 -14.86 14.17
C PRO A 194 -5.78 -13.40 14.29
N ASN A 195 -6.84 -13.18 15.08
CA ASN A 195 -7.36 -11.83 15.37
C ASN A 195 -6.28 -10.89 15.96
N GLU A 196 -5.23 -11.44 16.56
CA GLU A 196 -4.08 -10.69 17.10
C GLU A 196 -3.36 -9.83 16.05
N PHE A 197 -3.49 -10.17 14.76
CA PHE A 197 -2.86 -9.44 13.67
C PHE A 197 -3.56 -8.13 13.32
N LYS A 198 -4.80 -7.90 13.78
CA LYS A 198 -5.62 -6.72 13.43
C LYS A 198 -5.66 -6.50 11.90
N THR A 199 -5.84 -7.58 11.16
CA THR A 199 -5.89 -7.57 9.69
C THR A 199 -7.30 -7.25 9.20
N HIS A 200 -7.40 -6.50 8.11
CA HIS A 200 -8.62 -6.33 7.34
C HIS A 200 -8.57 -7.26 6.13
N PHE A 201 -9.51 -8.18 6.05
CA PHE A 201 -9.69 -9.03 4.88
C PHE A 201 -10.51 -8.31 3.81
N LEU A 202 -10.02 -8.31 2.58
CA LEU A 202 -10.69 -7.75 1.41
C LEU A 202 -10.87 -8.89 0.40
N PRO A 203 -12.10 -9.14 -0.09
CA PRO A 203 -12.39 -10.19 -1.07
C PRO A 203 -11.98 -9.75 -2.49
N ILE A 204 -10.74 -9.31 -2.64
CA ILE A 204 -10.13 -8.84 -3.89
C ILE A 204 -9.21 -9.95 -4.40
N GLY A 205 -9.41 -10.39 -5.65
CA GLY A 205 -8.70 -11.54 -6.21
C GLY A 205 -8.87 -12.81 -5.36
N GLU A 206 -7.76 -13.48 -5.02
CA GLU A 206 -7.74 -14.67 -4.14
C GLU A 206 -7.65 -14.30 -2.64
N GLY A 207 -8.18 -13.14 -2.27
CA GLY A 207 -8.19 -12.63 -0.91
C GLY A 207 -6.94 -11.83 -0.57
N LEU A 208 -7.16 -10.61 -0.07
CA LEU A 208 -6.14 -9.73 0.46
C LEU A 208 -6.31 -9.54 1.96
N LEU A 209 -5.20 -9.56 2.69
CA LEU A 209 -5.14 -9.09 4.07
C LEU A 209 -4.34 -7.83 4.12
N VAL A 210 -4.87 -6.81 4.79
CA VAL A 210 -4.18 -5.55 4.96
C VAL A 210 -4.05 -5.29 6.45
N THR A 211 -2.84 -5.09 6.95
CA THR A 211 -2.64 -4.54 8.28
C THR A 211 -1.68 -3.36 8.26
N ARG A 212 -2.02 -2.35 9.06
CA ARG A 212 -1.19 -1.16 9.24
C ARG A 212 -0.60 -1.19 10.64
N ILE A 213 0.70 -1.00 10.72
CA ILE A 213 1.42 -0.79 11.97
C ILE A 213 1.72 0.70 12.07
N GLY A 214 1.33 1.32 13.18
CA GLY A 214 1.61 2.71 13.47
C GLY A 214 2.15 2.85 14.88
N GLY A 215 3.03 3.84 15.08
CA GLY A 215 3.45 4.25 16.41
C GLY A 215 2.24 4.67 17.23
N LYS A 216 2.21 4.29 18.52
CA LYS A 216 1.22 4.79 19.47
C LYS A 216 1.21 6.31 19.38
N VAL A 217 0.04 6.89 19.15
CA VAL A 217 -0.16 8.29 19.52
C VAL A 217 -0.14 8.27 21.05
N ASP A 218 0.88 8.88 21.66
CA ASP A 218 0.85 9.14 23.10
C ASP A 218 -0.34 10.05 23.34
N ASP A 219 -1.44 9.45 23.81
CA ASP A 219 -2.62 10.19 24.21
C ASP A 219 -2.23 10.91 25.50
N GLY A 220 -1.92 12.21 25.36
CA GLY A 220 -1.47 13.10 26.42
C GLY A 220 -2.55 13.28 27.47
N SER A 221 -2.76 12.27 28.30
CA SER A 221 -3.58 12.37 29.51
C SER A 221 -2.79 13.12 30.57
N GLY A 222 -2.88 14.46 30.50
CA GLY A 222 -2.37 15.34 31.53
C GLY A 222 -2.99 15.00 32.88
N GLN A 223 -2.19 14.46 33.79
CA GLN A 223 -2.54 14.41 35.20
C GLN A 223 -2.59 15.85 35.73
N ARG A 224 -3.80 16.40 35.87
CA ARG A 224 -4.06 17.51 36.79
C ARG A 224 -3.86 16.98 38.21
N LYS A 225 -2.68 17.23 38.78
CA LYS A 225 -2.48 17.14 40.23
C LYS A 225 -3.42 18.15 40.90
N LYS A 226 -4.20 17.64 41.86
CA LYS A 226 -4.95 18.43 42.83
C LYS A 226 -4.07 18.64 44.06
#